data_AF-A0A1W9H3W4-F1
#
_entry.id   AF-A0A1W9H3W4-F1
#
_cell.length_a   1.000
_cell.length_b   1.000
_cell.length_c   1.000
_cell.angle_alpha   90.00
_cell.angle_beta   90.00
_cell.angle_gamma   90.00
#
_symmetry.space_group_name_H-M   'P 1'
#
loop_
_entity.id
_entity.type
_entity.pdbx_description
1 polymer ?
#
loop_
_entity_poly.entity_id
_entity_poly.type
_entity_poly.pdbx_seq_one_letter_code
_entity_poly.pdbx_strand_id
1 'polypeptide(L)'
;MIDYQYFQKSLNHLQAQFLNYQSLDPALPKLMQEAVAESVIQRFEVCYDCLWKVLKRYLVEVLGIPEVPNSPKPIFRLTAENNLLPSAVDRWLDYAEARTHTTHDYSGEKAKACLSLMGDFIRDATALYQLLSKQPGQ
;
A
#
# COMPACT_ATOMS: atom_id res chain seq x y z
N MET A 1 14.52 14.88 8.71
CA MET A 1 13.69 15.11 7.50
C MET A 1 13.29 13.73 7.01
N ILE A 2 11.99 13.47 6.89
CA ILE A 2 11.49 12.16 6.48
C ILE A 2 11.84 11.95 5.00
N ASP A 3 12.54 10.86 4.71
CA ASP A 3 12.84 10.44 3.35
C ASP A 3 11.66 9.64 2.78
N TYR A 4 10.99 10.22 1.79
CA TYR A 4 9.86 9.63 1.08
C TYR A 4 10.25 8.87 -0.18
N GLN A 5 11.52 8.86 -0.58
CA GLN A 5 11.99 8.29 -1.85
C GLN A 5 11.66 6.80 -1.96
N TYR A 6 11.82 6.04 -0.87
CA TYR A 6 11.50 4.61 -0.84
C TYR A 6 10.00 4.34 -0.98
N PHE A 7 9.17 5.18 -0.35
CA PHE A 7 7.72 5.07 -0.50
C PHE A 7 7.28 5.42 -1.92
N GLN A 8 7.77 6.52 -2.48
CA GLN A 8 7.49 6.91 -3.87
C GLN A 8 7.92 5.82 -4.85
N LYS A 9 9.13 5.29 -4.71
CA LYS A 9 9.67 4.26 -5.61
C LYS A 9 8.86 2.97 -5.55
N SER A 10 8.50 2.51 -4.34
CA SER A 10 7.69 1.29 -4.18
C SER A 10 6.28 1.48 -4.73
N LEU A 11 5.66 2.66 -4.54
CA LEU A 11 4.36 2.99 -5.10
C LEU A 11 4.38 3.01 -6.63
N ASN A 12 5.38 3.64 -7.24
CA ASN A 12 5.53 3.68 -8.70
C ASN A 12 5.70 2.27 -9.29
N HIS A 13 6.49 1.42 -8.62
CA HIS A 13 6.67 0.03 -9.05
C HIS A 13 5.37 -0.78 -8.94
N LEU A 14 4.59 -0.60 -7.87
CA LEU A 14 3.29 -1.24 -7.73
C LEU A 14 2.34 -0.78 -8.83
N GLN A 15 2.23 0.54 -9.07
CA GLN A 15 1.38 1.09 -10.11
C GLN A 15 1.74 0.56 -11.50
N ALA A 16 3.02 0.57 -11.86
CA ALA A 16 3.48 0.05 -13.14
C ALA A 16 3.15 -1.45 -13.32
N GLN A 17 3.36 -2.26 -12.29
CA GLN A 17 3.05 -3.69 -12.35
C GLN A 17 1.55 -3.96 -12.40
N PHE A 18 0.75 -3.16 -11.68
CA PHE A 18 -0.71 -3.29 -11.69
C PHE A 18 -1.29 -2.92 -13.06
N LEU A 19 -0.79 -1.86 -13.71
CA LEU A 19 -1.15 -1.52 -15.09
C LEU A 19 -0.77 -2.64 -16.07
N ASN A 20 0.43 -3.23 -15.90
CA ASN A 20 0.85 -4.38 -16.69
C ASN A 20 -0.08 -5.59 -16.48
N TYR A 21 -0.49 -5.86 -15.24
CA TYR A 21 -1.45 -6.92 -14.92
C TYR A 21 -2.82 -6.67 -15.59
N GLN A 22 -3.31 -5.43 -15.60
CA GLN A 22 -4.59 -5.07 -16.22
C GLN A 22 -4.58 -5.15 -17.75
N SER A 23 -3.40 -5.03 -18.37
CA SER A 23 -3.22 -5.05 -19.83
C SER A 23 -2.51 -6.31 -20.33
N LEU A 24 -2.47 -7.36 -19.51
CA LEU A 24 -1.90 -8.66 -19.86
C LEU A 24 -2.54 -9.22 -21.13
N ASP A 25 -1.70 -9.66 -22.07
CA ASP A 25 -2.15 -10.39 -23.25
C ASP A 25 -2.77 -11.73 -22.82
N PRO A 26 -4.06 -11.98 -23.11
CA PRO A 26 -4.72 -13.24 -22.79
C PRO A 26 -4.07 -14.47 -23.45
N ALA A 27 -3.29 -14.27 -24.52
CA ALA A 27 -2.55 -15.35 -25.19
C ALA A 27 -1.30 -15.80 -24.42
N LEU A 28 -0.88 -15.09 -23.37
CA LEU A 28 0.27 -15.48 -22.56
C LEU A 28 0.03 -16.82 -21.84
N PRO A 29 1.07 -17.64 -21.65
CA PRO A 29 0.97 -18.84 -20.83
C PRO A 29 0.42 -18.53 -19.43
N LYS A 30 -0.46 -19.40 -18.92
CA LYS A 30 -1.11 -19.21 -17.62
C LYS A 30 -0.12 -18.93 -16.49
N LEU A 31 1.00 -19.66 -16.47
CA LEU A 31 2.08 -19.48 -15.50
C LEU A 31 2.68 -18.06 -15.54
N MET A 32 2.75 -17.43 -16.72
CA MET A 32 3.22 -16.04 -16.84
C MET A 32 2.18 -15.05 -16.31
N GLN A 33 0.89 -15.29 -16.54
CA GLN A 33 -0.19 -14.47 -15.99
C GLN A 33 -0.21 -14.56 -14.45
N GLU A 34 -0.06 -15.77 -13.92
CA GLU A 34 0.06 -16.03 -12.47
C GLU A 34 1.29 -15.33 -11.88
N ALA A 35 2.46 -15.44 -12.52
CA ALA A 35 3.68 -14.75 -12.07
C ALA A 35 3.55 -13.22 -12.06
N VAL A 36 2.84 -12.63 -13.03
CA VAL A 36 2.58 -11.18 -13.06
C VAL A 36 1.66 -10.78 -11.91
N ALA A 37 0.62 -11.58 -11.62
CA ALA A 37 -0.30 -11.36 -10.50
C ALA A 37 0.41 -11.45 -9.14
N GLU A 38 1.24 -12.48 -8.93
CA GLU A 38 2.09 -12.61 -7.74
C GLU A 38 3.05 -11.42 -7.57
N SER A 39 3.61 -10.93 -8.68
CA SER A 39 4.46 -9.74 -8.67
C SER A 39 3.72 -8.49 -8.20
N VAL A 40 2.44 -8.30 -8.56
CA VAL A 40 1.63 -7.18 -8.04
C VAL A 40 1.50 -7.29 -6.52
N ILE A 41 1.17 -8.48 -6.02
CA ILE A 41 1.00 -8.72 -4.58
C ILE A 41 2.30 -8.43 -3.84
N GLN A 42 3.43 -8.96 -4.30
CA GLN A 42 4.74 -8.72 -3.68
C GLN A 42 5.09 -7.23 -3.64
N ARG A 43 4.79 -6.48 -4.70
CA ARG A 43 5.03 -5.03 -4.74
C ARG A 43 4.11 -4.26 -3.81
N PHE A 44 2.87 -4.72 -3.65
CA PHE A 44 1.95 -4.20 -2.65
C PHE A 44 2.51 -4.39 -1.24
N GLU A 45 3.02 -5.58 -0.92
CA GLU A 45 3.61 -5.85 0.39
C GLU A 45 4.74 -4.86 0.72
N VAL A 46 5.67 -4.66 -0.23
CA VAL A 46 6.79 -3.73 -0.08
C VAL A 46 6.29 -2.30 0.06
N CYS A 47 5.34 -1.87 -0.77
CA CYS A 47 4.79 -0.52 -0.74
C CYS A 47 4.06 -0.24 0.57
N TYR A 48 3.21 -1.17 1.01
CA TYR A 48 2.51 -1.11 2.29
C TYR A 48 3.51 -0.99 3.46
N ASP A 49 4.58 -1.79 3.45
CA ASP A 49 5.61 -1.76 4.48
C ASP A 49 6.39 -0.45 4.54
N CYS A 50 6.66 0.16 3.39
CA CYS A 50 7.21 1.51 3.33
C CYS A 50 6.22 2.54 3.87
N LEU A 51 4.95 2.46 3.46
CA LEU A 51 3.89 3.42 3.78
C LEU A 51 3.67 3.54 5.29
N TRP A 52 3.41 2.43 6.00
CA TRP A 52 3.10 2.51 7.43
C TRP A 52 4.31 2.95 8.27
N LYS A 53 5.54 2.66 7.82
CA LYS A 53 6.78 3.14 8.47
C LYS A 53 6.97 4.64 8.27
N VAL A 54 6.66 5.15 7.08
CA VAL A 54 6.66 6.59 6.80
C VAL A 54 5.61 7.30 7.65
N LEU A 55 4.39 6.77 7.73
CA LEU A 55 3.34 7.29 8.62
C LEU A 55 3.80 7.34 10.07
N LYS A 56 4.36 6.24 10.59
CA LYS A 56 4.91 6.18 11.94
C LYS A 56 5.93 7.29 12.20
N ARG A 57 6.87 7.50 11.28
CA ARG A 57 7.85 8.59 11.38
C ARG A 57 7.20 9.96 11.33
N TYR A 58 6.19 10.16 10.49
CA TYR A 58 5.45 11.41 10.42
C TYR A 58 4.75 11.76 11.73
N LEU A 59 4.07 10.79 12.35
CA LEU A 59 3.40 10.96 13.63
C LEU A 59 4.41 11.36 14.74
N VAL A 60 5.61 10.78 14.75
CA VAL A 60 6.64 11.08 15.76
C VAL A 60 7.36 12.40 15.48
N GLU A 61 7.92 12.56 14.28
CA GLU A 61 8.82 13.66 13.95
C GLU A 61 8.09 14.96 13.60
N VAL A 62 6.87 14.89 13.06
CA VAL A 62 6.12 16.06 12.59
C VAL A 62 5.00 16.43 13.55
N LEU A 63 4.22 15.46 14.01
CA LEU A 63 3.16 15.71 15.02
C LEU A 63 3.67 15.67 16.47
N GLY A 64 4.88 15.17 16.71
CA GLY A 64 5.46 15.13 18.05
C GLY A 64 4.82 14.10 18.98
N ILE A 65 4.18 13.04 18.44
CA ILE A 65 3.54 12.00 19.25
C ILE A 65 4.64 11.05 19.79
N PRO A 66 4.88 11.03 21.12
CA PRO A 66 6.05 10.33 21.68
C PRO A 66 5.88 8.80 21.69
N GLU A 67 4.65 8.30 21.83
CA GLU A 67 4.34 6.88 21.95
C GLU A 67 3.46 6.41 20.79
N VAL A 68 4.10 6.02 19.69
CA VAL A 68 3.43 5.41 18.55
C VAL A 68 3.56 3.88 18.58
N PRO A 69 2.48 3.12 18.39
CA PRO A 69 2.53 1.66 18.36
C PRO A 69 3.46 1.12 17.26
N ASN A 70 3.96 -0.11 17.44
CA ASN A 70 4.81 -0.77 16.44
C ASN A 70 4.04 -1.78 15.58
N SER A 71 2.88 -1.38 15.07
CA SER A 71 2.08 -2.21 14.17
C SER A 71 1.22 -1.35 13.22
N PRO A 72 0.89 -1.84 12.02
CA PRO A 72 0.20 -1.01 11.02
C PRO A 72 -1.22 -0.57 11.43
N LYS A 73 -2.05 -1.48 11.96
CA LYS A 73 -3.45 -1.18 12.29
C LYS A 73 -3.58 -0.01 13.29
N PRO A 74 -2.85 0.02 14.42
CA PRO A 74 -2.88 1.17 15.31
C PRO A 74 -2.28 2.45 14.69
N ILE A 75 -1.26 2.34 13.84
CA ILE A 75 -0.72 3.50 13.13
C ILE A 75 -1.77 4.14 12.22
N PHE A 76 -2.56 3.34 11.48
CA PHE A 76 -3.65 3.87 10.67
C PHE A 76 -4.74 4.52 11.53
N ARG A 77 -5.14 3.91 12.65
CA ARG A 77 -6.12 4.52 13.57
C ARG A 77 -5.65 5.87 14.09
N LEU A 78 -4.40 5.94 14.57
CA LEU A 78 -3.81 7.17 15.07
C LEU A 78 -3.68 8.23 13.96
N THR A 79 -3.35 7.83 12.73
CA THR A 79 -3.31 8.73 11.57
C THR A 79 -4.70 9.29 11.24
N ALA A 80 -5.75 8.46 11.38
CA ALA A 80 -7.14 8.88 11.19
C ALA A 80 -7.58 9.89 12.26
N GLU A 81 -7.26 9.64 13.53
CA GLU A 81 -7.54 10.54 14.66
C GLU A 81 -6.91 11.93 14.48
N ASN A 82 -5.79 11.99 13.75
CA ASN A 82 -5.11 13.23 13.40
C ASN A 82 -5.54 13.82 12.04
N ASN A 83 -6.62 13.31 11.43
CA ASN A 83 -7.17 13.77 10.13
C ASN A 83 -6.17 13.75 8.96
N LEU A 84 -5.24 12.79 8.97
CA LEU A 84 -4.20 12.66 7.94
C LEU A 84 -4.48 11.56 6.91
N LEU A 85 -5.53 10.75 7.10
CA LEU A 85 -5.89 9.74 6.11
C LEU A 85 -6.77 10.36 5.00
N PRO A 86 -6.43 10.15 3.72
CA PRO A 86 -7.23 10.64 2.60
C PRO A 86 -8.56 9.87 2.41
N SER A 87 -8.66 8.69 3.01
CA SER A 87 -9.81 7.78 2.93
C SER A 87 -10.18 7.25 4.32
N ALA A 88 -11.41 6.75 4.48
CA ALA A 88 -11.89 6.21 5.75
C ALA A 88 -10.95 5.14 6.32
N VAL A 89 -10.75 5.16 7.64
CA VAL A 89 -9.83 4.24 8.33
C VAL A 89 -10.15 2.77 8.05
N ASP A 90 -11.43 2.42 7.90
CA ASP A 90 -11.86 1.04 7.63
C ASP A 90 -11.23 0.49 6.35
N ARG A 91 -11.13 1.31 5.30
CA ARG A 91 -10.47 0.92 4.05
C ARG A 91 -8.98 0.61 4.24
N TRP A 92 -8.30 1.34 5.11
CA TRP A 92 -6.90 1.07 5.46
C TRP A 92 -6.75 -0.20 6.30
N LEU A 93 -7.74 -0.52 7.13
CA LEU A 93 -7.79 -1.77 7.88
C LEU A 93 -8.03 -2.97 6.95
N ASP A 94 -8.82 -2.80 5.88
CA ASP A 94 -9.00 -3.81 4.83
C ASP A 94 -7.67 -4.11 4.12
N TYR A 95 -6.87 -3.08 3.81
CA TYR A 95 -5.53 -3.28 3.25
C TYR A 95 -4.60 -4.02 4.23
N ALA A 96 -4.69 -3.72 5.52
CA ALA A 96 -3.91 -4.41 6.55
C ALA A 96 -4.30 -5.89 6.66
N GLU A 97 -5.58 -6.20 6.50
CA GLU A 97 -6.09 -7.56 6.46
C GLU A 97 -5.62 -8.29 5.19
N ALA A 98 -5.75 -7.67 4.01
CA ALA A 98 -5.23 -8.22 2.76
C ALA A 98 -3.73 -8.55 2.86
N ARG A 99 -2.92 -7.66 3.42
CA ARG A 99 -1.49 -7.87 3.67
C ARG A 99 -1.20 -9.06 4.59
N THR A 100 -2.05 -9.29 5.58
CA THR A 100 -1.89 -10.43 6.50
C THR A 100 -2.21 -11.73 5.77
N HIS A 101 -3.24 -11.72 4.91
CA HIS A 101 -3.70 -12.90 4.19
C HIS A 101 -2.79 -13.33 3.03
N THR A 102 -2.07 -12.41 2.39
CA THR A 102 -1.14 -12.73 1.29
C THR A 102 0.02 -13.62 1.72
N THR A 103 0.38 -13.61 3.01
CA THR A 103 1.50 -14.42 3.54
C THR A 103 1.18 -15.90 3.75
N HIS A 104 -0.11 -16.27 3.76
CA HIS A 104 -0.57 -17.62 4.09
C HIS A 104 -1.45 -18.23 2.99
N ASP A 105 -1.47 -17.65 1.79
CA ASP A 105 -2.37 -18.09 0.72
C ASP A 105 -1.73 -19.12 -0.22
N TYR A 106 -2.09 -20.39 -0.03
CA TYR A 106 -1.81 -21.47 -0.98
C TYR A 106 -2.98 -21.73 -1.96
N SER A 107 -4.16 -21.11 -1.77
CA SER A 107 -5.39 -21.44 -2.51
C SER A 107 -5.79 -20.43 -3.60
N GLY A 108 -5.07 -19.30 -3.74
CA GLY A 108 -5.23 -18.32 -4.81
C GLY A 108 -6.48 -17.45 -4.74
N GLU A 109 -7.42 -17.73 -3.84
CA GLU A 109 -8.60 -16.89 -3.60
C GLU A 109 -8.24 -15.60 -2.85
N LYS A 110 -7.33 -15.66 -1.87
CA LYS A 110 -6.90 -14.46 -1.15
C LYS A 110 -6.03 -13.58 -2.04
N ALA A 111 -5.26 -14.18 -2.96
CA ALA A 111 -4.54 -13.48 -4.01
C ALA A 111 -5.50 -12.66 -4.89
N LYS A 112 -6.60 -13.25 -5.35
CA LYS A 112 -7.64 -12.53 -6.12
C LYS A 112 -8.28 -11.40 -5.31
N ALA A 113 -8.63 -11.66 -4.06
CA ALA A 113 -9.18 -10.64 -3.17
C ALA A 113 -8.20 -9.46 -3.00
N CYS A 114 -6.92 -9.75 -2.74
CA CYS A 114 -5.86 -8.74 -2.67
C CYS A 114 -5.77 -7.92 -3.97
N LEU A 115 -5.71 -8.58 -5.14
CA LEU A 115 -5.64 -7.92 -6.44
C LEU A 115 -6.81 -6.98 -6.71
N SER A 116 -8.02 -7.33 -6.24
CA SER A 116 -9.21 -6.47 -6.40
C SER A 116 -9.12 -5.15 -5.63
N LEU A 117 -8.32 -5.09 -4.55
CA LEU A 117 -8.11 -3.89 -3.74
C LEU A 117 -7.00 -2.98 -4.27
N MET A 118 -6.18 -3.44 -5.22
CA MET A 118 -4.96 -2.74 -5.63
C MET A 118 -5.22 -1.38 -6.27
N GLY A 119 -6.29 -1.25 -7.06
CA GLY A 119 -6.67 0.03 -7.65
C GLY A 119 -6.99 1.09 -6.60
N ASP A 120 -7.74 0.71 -5.56
CA ASP A 120 -8.09 1.60 -4.45
C ASP A 120 -6.87 1.92 -3.59
N PHE A 121 -6.05 0.90 -3.28
CA PHE A 121 -4.81 1.09 -2.52
C PHE A 121 -3.86 2.06 -3.20
N ILE A 122 -3.61 1.90 -4.51
CA ILE A 122 -2.72 2.79 -5.27
C ILE A 122 -3.23 4.24 -5.19
N ARG A 123 -4.52 4.46 -5.40
CA ARG A 123 -5.14 5.78 -5.33
C ARG A 123 -5.00 6.40 -3.93
N ASP A 124 -5.31 5.65 -2.88
CA ASP A 124 -5.21 6.12 -1.50
C ASP A 124 -3.75 6.38 -1.09
N ALA A 125 -2.83 5.50 -1.48
CA ALA A 125 -1.40 5.65 -1.22
C ALA A 125 -0.81 6.85 -1.96
N THR A 126 -1.24 7.11 -3.21
CA THR A 126 -0.85 8.32 -3.96
C THR A 126 -1.34 9.58 -3.28
N ALA A 127 -2.61 9.63 -2.86
CA ALA A 127 -3.15 10.79 -2.16
C ALA A 127 -2.42 11.03 -0.83
N LEU A 128 -2.13 9.96 -0.08
CA LEU A 128 -1.36 10.05 1.15
C LEU A 128 0.07 10.53 0.90
N TYR A 129 0.75 10.00 -0.12
CA TYR A 129 2.10 10.45 -0.50
C TYR A 129 2.12 11.95 -0.79
N GLN A 130 1.16 12.46 -1.56
CA GLN A 130 1.06 13.89 -1.90
C GLN A 130 0.85 14.74 -0.63
N LEU A 131 -0.04 14.30 0.27
CA LEU A 131 -0.29 14.97 1.54
C LEU A 131 0.98 15.08 2.41
N LEU A 132 1.71 13.97 2.58
CA LEU A 132 2.87 13.91 3.47
C LEU A 132 4.12 14.60 2.88
N SER A 133 4.30 14.50 1.56
CA SER A 133 5.46 15.10 0.85
C SER A 133 5.28 16.58 0.55
N LYS A 134 4.07 17.13 0.70
CA LYS A 134 3.68 18.50 0.28
C LYS A 134 3.95 18.78 -1.21
N GLN A 135 4.07 17.75 -2.04
CA GLN A 135 4.20 17.92 -3.49
C GLN A 135 2.81 17.91 -4.14
N PRO A 136 2.44 18.96 -4.92
CA PRO A 136 1.26 18.87 -5.77
C PRO A 136 1.47 17.77 -6.80
N GLY A 137 0.43 16.96 -7.04
CA GLY A 137 0.46 15.85 -7.98
C GLY A 137 1.04 16.26 -9.32
N GLN A 138 2.02 15.49 -9.79
CA GLN A 138 2.54 15.59 -11.16
C GLN A 138 1.48 15.19 -12.17
#